data_AF-A0A1Z9S8V0-F1
#
_entry.id   AF-A0A1Z9S8V0-F1
#
_cell.length_a   1.000
_cell.length_b   1.000
_cell.length_c   1.000
_cell.angle_alpha   90.00
_cell.angle_beta   90.00
_cell.angle_gamma   90.00
#
_symmetry.space_group_name_H-M   'P 1'
#
loop_
_entity.id
_entity.type
_entity.pdbx_description
1 polymer ?
#
loop_
_entity_poly.entity_id
_entity_poly.type
_entity_poly.pdbx_seq_one_letter_code
_entity_poly.pdbx_strand_id
1 'polypeptide(L)' 'MIDEKRFKLIDSKTGKEYEFDGLKGSVGPDVINISSLYKKTGLFTYDPGFTSTAACNSKITYIDGEKGIL' A
#
# COMPACT_ATOMS: atom_id res chain seq x y z
N MET A 1 2.95 18.56 -10.13
CA MET A 1 3.94 17.48 -10.00
C MET A 1 3.38 16.52 -8.97
N ILE A 2 3.09 15.28 -9.38
CA ILE A 2 2.52 14.28 -8.48
C ILE A 2 3.67 13.78 -7.61
N ASP A 3 3.48 13.86 -6.30
CA ASP A 3 4.44 13.41 -5.29
C ASP A 3 4.62 11.89 -5.43
N GLU A 4 5.68 11.46 -6.13
CA GLU A 4 6.02 10.04 -6.32
C GLU A 4 6.57 9.49 -5.01
N LYS A 5 5.68 9.17 -4.06
CA LYS A 5 6.07 8.48 -2.84
C LYS A 5 6.65 7.12 -3.21
N ARG A 6 7.86 6.83 -2.74
CA ARG A 6 8.52 5.53 -2.92
C ARG A 6 8.77 4.88 -1.60
N PHE A 7 8.51 3.58 -1.55
CA PHE A 7 8.72 2.74 -0.38
C PHE A 7 9.76 1.69 -0.70
N LYS A 8 10.63 1.40 0.27
CA LYS A 8 11.65 0.36 0.17
C LYS A 8 11.30 -0.82 1.06
N LEU A 9 11.32 -2.01 0.48
CA LEU A 9 11.30 -3.26 1.20
C LEU A 9 12.72 -3.83 1.20
N ILE A 10 13.27 -4.07 2.38
CA ILE A 10 14.62 -4.60 2.57
C ILE A 10 14.49 -5.98 3.18
N ASP A 11 15.05 -6.99 2.51
CA ASP A 11 15.20 -8.32 3.09
C ASP A 11 16.40 -8.33 4.03
N SER A 12 16.14 -8.38 5.34
CA SER A 12 17.18 -8.38 6.37
C SER A 12 18.16 -9.57 6.29
N LYS A 13 17.79 -10.67 5.62
CA LYS A 13 18.68 -11.84 5.46
C LYS A 13 19.60 -11.69 4.27
N THR A 14 19.12 -11.16 3.16
CA THR A 14 19.87 -11.09 1.90
C THR A 14 20.43 -9.70 1.60
N GLY A 15 19.98 -8.67 2.31
CA GLY A 15 20.28 -7.27 2.04
C GLY A 15 19.67 -6.73 0.74
N LYS A 16 18.81 -7.52 0.06
CA LYS A 16 18.19 -7.08 -1.19
C LYS A 16 17.14 -6.02 -0.92
N GLU A 17 17.21 -4.93 -1.67
CA GLU A 17 16.25 -3.84 -1.65
C GLU A 17 15.30 -3.94 -2.84
N TYR A 18 14.03 -3.64 -2.59
CA TYR A 18 13.00 -3.56 -3.62
C TYR A 18 12.22 -2.27 -3.45
N GLU A 19 12.05 -1.54 -4.54
CA GLU A 19 11.29 -0.30 -4.56
C GLU A 19 9.86 -0.51 -5.06
N PHE A 20 8.93 0.16 -4.39
CA PHE A 20 7.51 0.17 -4.69
C PHE A 20 6.98 1.59 -4.69
N ASP A 21 6.08 1.87 -5.63
CA ASP A 21 5.44 3.17 -5.72
C ASP A 21 4.27 3.26 -4.74
N GLY A 22 4.06 4.46 -4.21
CA GLY A 22 2.92 4.83 -3.40
C GLY A 22 1.79 5.40 -4.25
N LEU A 23 0.56 5.12 -3.85
CA LEU A 23 -0.65 5.71 -4.37
C LEU A 23 -1.27 6.58 -3.29
N LYS A 24 -1.70 7.79 -3.67
CA LYS A 24 -2.31 8.75 -2.76
C LYS A 24 -3.80 8.89 -3.05
N GLY A 25 -4.63 8.74 -2.02
CA GLY A 25 -6.05 9.10 -2.06
C GLY A 25 -6.26 10.61 -1.89
N SER A 26 -7.44 11.10 -2.25
CA SER A 26 -7.83 12.48 -1.92
C SER A 26 -7.98 12.68 -0.40
N VAL A 27 -8.34 11.61 0.31
CA VAL A 27 -8.50 11.49 1.76
C VAL A 27 -8.01 10.11 2.21
N GLY A 28 -7.74 9.94 3.50
CA GLY A 28 -7.25 8.68 4.06
C GLY A 28 -5.73 8.45 3.92
N PRO A 29 -5.25 7.26 4.30
CA PRO A 29 -3.83 6.91 4.25
C PRO A 29 -3.33 6.66 2.81
N ASP A 30 -2.02 6.80 2.61
CA ASP A 30 -1.38 6.37 1.36
C ASP A 30 -1.33 4.83 1.28
N VAL A 31 -1.27 4.31 0.06
CA VAL A 31 -1.25 2.86 -0.22
C VAL A 31 0.04 2.50 -0.96
N ILE A 32 0.68 1.40 -0.59
CA ILE A 32 1.84 0.87 -1.31
C ILE A 32 1.34 -0.02 -2.46
N ASN A 33 1.75 0.26 -3.70
CA ASN A 33 1.40 -0.56 -4.85
C ASN A 33 2.24 -1.84 -4.91
N ILE A 34 1.69 -2.92 -4.38
CA ILE A 34 2.32 -4.25 -4.33
C ILE A 34 1.96 -5.16 -5.52
N SER A 35 1.32 -4.63 -6.59
CA SER A 35 0.95 -5.43 -7.78
C SER A 35 2.14 -6.16 -8.43
N SER A 36 3.35 -5.59 -8.31
CA SER A 36 4.59 -6.17 -8.84
C SER A 36 5.39 -6.99 -7.81
N LEU A 37 4.88 -7.15 -6.58
CA LEU A 37 5.61 -7.76 -5.46
C LEU A 37 6.12 -9.17 -5.81
N TYR A 38 5.22 -10.08 -6.16
CA TYR A 38 5.59 -11.46 -6.46
C TYR A 38 6.62 -11.55 -7.60
N LYS A 39 6.44 -10.74 -8.66
CA LYS A 39 7.39 -10.71 -9.79
C LYS A 39 8.78 -10.20 -9.38
N LYS A 40 8.85 -9.24 -8.45
CA LYS A 40 10.12 -8.64 -7.99
C LYS A 40 10.82 -9.49 -6.93
N THR A 41 10.07 -10.05 -5.98
CA THR A 41 10.62 -10.62 -4.75
C THR A 41 10.37 -12.12 -4.61
N GLY A 42 9.41 -12.68 -5.35
CA GLY A 42 8.92 -14.05 -5.14
C GLY A 42 8.06 -14.22 -3.88
N LEU A 43 7.65 -13.13 -3.22
CA LEU A 43 6.88 -13.14 -1.97
C LEU A 43 5.41 -12.79 -2.20
N PHE A 44 4.56 -13.27 -1.29
CA PHE A 44 3.19 -12.80 -1.12
C PHE A 44 3.05 -12.00 0.16
N THR A 45 2.06 -11.12 0.21
CA THR A 45 1.57 -10.58 1.48
C THR A 45 0.67 -11.61 2.16
N TYR A 46 0.69 -11.61 3.49
CA TYR A 46 -0.22 -12.41 4.30
C TYR A 46 -1.03 -11.47 5.18
N ASP A 47 -2.29 -11.24 4.80
CA ASP A 47 -3.22 -10.34 5.48
C ASP A 47 -4.61 -11.00 5.55
N PRO A 48 -4.81 -11.96 6.47
CA PRO A 48 -6.09 -12.64 6.60
C PRO A 48 -7.19 -11.64 6.98
N GLY A 49 -8.24 -11.58 6.17
CA GLY A 49 -9.34 -10.62 6.36
C GLY A 49 -9.12 -9.25 5.71
N PHE A 50 -8.00 -9.04 4.98
CA PHE A 50 -7.73 -7.82 4.20
C PHE A 50 -7.75 -6.52 5.02
N THR A 51 -7.44 -6.59 6.32
CA THR A 51 -7.54 -5.44 7.22
C THR A 51 -6.57 -4.32 6.83
N SER A 52 -5.43 -4.68 6.23
CA SER A 52 -4.39 -3.75 5.78
C SER A 52 -4.22 -3.74 4.26
N THR A 53 -5.23 -4.19 3.51
CA THR A 53 -5.18 -4.31 2.05
C THR A 53 -6.27 -3.48 1.38
N ALA A 54 -5.88 -2.43 0.67
CA ALA A 54 -6.79 -1.66 -0.18
C ALA A 54 -7.06 -2.41 -1.50
N ALA A 55 -8.21 -3.07 -1.61
CA ALA A 55 -8.55 -3.91 -2.76
C ALA A 55 -9.03 -3.13 -4.00
N CYS A 56 -9.52 -1.91 -3.84
CA CYS A 56 -10.03 -1.10 -4.96
C CYS A 56 -9.86 0.40 -4.74
N ASN A 57 -9.98 1.17 -5.82
CA ASN A 57 -10.18 2.61 -5.77
C ASN A 57 -11.69 2.89 -5.69
N SER A 58 -12.11 3.79 -4.81
CA SER A 58 -13.51 4.21 -4.69
C SER A 58 -13.63 5.72 -4.61
N LYS A 59 -14.74 6.23 -5.15
CA LYS A 59 -15.15 7.64 -5.05
C LYS A 59 -16.53 7.80 -4.39
N ILE A 60 -17.03 6.74 -3.77
CA ILE A 60 -18.42 6.67 -3.28
C ILE A 60 -18.50 7.10 -1.81
N THR A 61 -17.69 6.51 -0.92
CA THR A 61 -17.77 6.73 0.53
C THR A 61 -16.37 6.70 1.14
N TYR A 62 -16.15 7.52 2.18
CA TYR A 62 -14.92 7.55 2.97
C TYR A 62 -15.27 7.55 4.45
N ILE A 63 -14.59 6.73 5.24
CA ILE A 63 -14.84 6.61 6.68
C ILE A 63 -13.55 6.90 7.44
N ASP A 64 -13.65 7.75 8.47
CA ASP A 64 -12.59 7.98 9.46
C ASP A 64 -13.19 7.78 10.86
N GLY A 65 -12.99 6.59 11.42
CA GLY A 65 -13.58 6.20 12.70
C GLY A 65 -13.03 6.98 13.89
N GLU A 66 -11.77 7.44 13.83
CA GLU A 66 -11.17 8.23 14.92
C GLU A 66 -11.78 9.62 14.99
N LYS A 67 -12.15 10.20 13.85
CA LYS A 67 -12.80 11.51 13.76
C LYS A 67 -14.32 11.46 13.68
N GLY A 68 -14.92 10.26 13.60
CA GLY A 68 -16.35 10.07 13.42
C GLY A 68 -16.89 10.61 12.09
N ILE A 69 -16.12 10.48 11.00
CA ILE A 69 -16.50 10.94 9.64
C ILE A 69 -17.00 9.75 8.81
N LEU A 70 -18.06 9.98 8.02
CA LEU A 70 -18.68 9.05 7.05
C LEU A 70 -19.05 9.80 5.76
#